data_AF-A0A099GNF7-F1
#
_entry.id   AF-A0A099GNF7-F1
#
_cell.length_a   1.000
_cell.length_b   1.000
_cell.length_c   1.000
_cell.angle_alpha   90.00
_cell.angle_beta   90.00
_cell.angle_gamma   90.00
#
_symmetry.space_group_name_H-M   'P 1'
#
loop_
_entity.id
_entity.type
_entity.pdbx_description
1 polymer ?
#
loop_
_entity_poly.entity_id
_entity_poly.type
_entity_poly.pdbx_seq_one_letter_code
_entity_poly.pdbx_strand_id
1 'polypeptide(L)' 'MRFAMAAALAILLTGCAATMGTGDAGCASYAEARLARPAAETVAEVPPAWADWIADLDDRMTGTCR' A
#
# COMPACT_ATOMS: atom_id res chain seq x y z
N MET A 1 1.25 -40.22 -0.88
CA MET A 1 1.25 -39.17 0.17
C MET A 1 2.04 -37.92 -0.24
N ARG A 2 3.30 -38.05 -0.71
CA ARG A 2 4.14 -36.90 -1.07
C ARG A 2 3.60 -36.04 -2.23
N PHE A 3 3.01 -36.67 -3.25
CA PHE A 3 2.39 -35.97 -4.39
C PHE A 3 1.08 -35.25 -4.03
N ALA A 4 0.29 -35.79 -3.10
CA ALA A 4 -0.95 -35.16 -2.63
C ALA A 4 -0.66 -33.88 -1.82
N MET A 5 0.38 -33.90 -0.98
CA MET A 5 0.84 -32.72 -0.23
C MET A 5 1.32 -31.60 -1.16
N ALA A 6 2.09 -31.97 -2.21
CA ALA A 6 2.58 -31.01 -3.19
C ALA A 6 1.43 -30.36 -3.98
N ALA A 7 0.41 -31.14 -4.36
CA ALA A 7 -0.77 -30.61 -5.03
C ALA A 7 -1.58 -29.66 -4.14
N ALA A 8 -1.78 -30.00 -2.87
CA ALA A 8 -2.48 -29.13 -1.92
C ALA A 8 -1.75 -27.79 -1.70
N LEU A 9 -0.42 -27.83 -1.54
CA LEU A 9 0.42 -26.63 -1.44
C LEU A 9 0.33 -25.76 -2.70
N ALA A 10 0.40 -26.38 -3.89
CA ALA A 10 0.29 -25.65 -5.15
C ALA A 10 -1.05 -24.91 -5.27
N ILE A 11 -2.17 -25.54 -4.88
CA ILE A 11 -3.51 -24.94 -4.92
C ILE A 11 -3.64 -23.76 -3.95
N LEU A 12 -3.09 -23.88 -2.74
CA LEU A 12 -3.12 -22.80 -1.75
C LEU A 12 -2.27 -21.60 -2.19
N LEU A 13 -1.09 -21.87 -2.75
CA LEU A 13 -0.16 -20.83 -3.21
C LEU A 13 -0.66 -20.10 -4.45
N THR A 14 -1.26 -20.81 -5.42
CA THR A 14 -1.88 -20.17 -6.59
C THR A 14 -3.12 -19.36 -6.22
N GLY A 15 -3.91 -19.84 -5.25
CA GLY A 15 -5.03 -19.07 -4.70
C GLY A 15 -4.59 -17.77 -4.02
N CYS A 16 -3.53 -17.81 -3.21
CA CYS A 16 -2.97 -16.63 -2.56
C CYS A 16 -2.46 -15.60 -3.59
N ALA A 17 -1.69 -16.05 -4.57
CA ALA A 17 -1.19 -15.18 -5.64
C ALA A 17 -2.32 -14.55 -6.47
N ALA A 18 -3.42 -15.27 -6.71
CA ALA A 18 -4.57 -14.75 -7.46
C ALA A 18 -5.36 -13.67 -6.70
N THR A 19 -5.31 -13.69 -5.36
CA THR A 19 -5.99 -12.69 -4.51
C THR A 19 -5.14 -11.46 -4.20
N MET A 20 -3.82 -11.54 -4.40
CA MET A 20 -2.95 -10.38 -4.22
C MET A 20 -3.15 -9.43 -5.40
N GLY A 21 -3.50 -8.18 -5.11
CA GLY A 21 -3.55 -7.13 -6.14
C GLY A 21 -2.21 -7.03 -6.86
N THR A 22 -2.24 -6.75 -8.16
CA THR A 22 -1.03 -6.56 -8.96
C THR A 22 -0.28 -5.31 -8.50
N GLY A 23 1.05 -5.40 -8.36
CA GLY A 23 1.90 -4.27 -7.98
C GLY A 23 2.44 -4.37 -6.54
N ASP A 24 3.20 -3.36 -6.12
CA ASP A 24 3.66 -3.27 -4.73
C ASP A 24 2.49 -2.92 -3.81
N ALA A 25 2.23 -3.75 -2.81
CA ALA A 25 1.09 -3.58 -1.90
C ALA A 25 1.16 -2.27 -1.10
N GLY A 26 2.38 -1.78 -0.81
CA GLY A 26 2.60 -0.49 -0.16
C GLY A 26 2.21 0.66 -1.08
N CYS A 27 2.62 0.61 -2.34
CA CYS A 27 2.28 1.61 -3.35
C CYS A 27 0.79 1.62 -3.72
N ALA A 28 0.15 0.46 -3.78
CA ALA A 28 -1.30 0.37 -3.95
C ALA A 28 -2.03 1.02 -2.76
N SER A 29 -1.62 0.70 -1.53
CA SER A 29 -2.21 1.30 -0.32
C SER A 29 -1.97 2.81 -0.24
N TYR A 30 -0.79 3.27 -0.68
CA TYR A 30 -0.46 4.69 -0.75
C TYR A 30 -1.34 5.43 -1.77
N ALA A 31 -1.59 4.84 -2.94
CA ALA A 31 -2.48 5.43 -3.95
C ALA A 31 -3.89 5.67 -3.37
N GLU A 32 -4.45 4.68 -2.69
CA GLU A 32 -5.76 4.81 -2.03
C GLU A 32 -5.73 5.87 -0.92
N ALA A 33 -4.68 5.89 -0.10
CA ALA A 33 -4.53 6.90 0.96
C ALA A 33 -4.44 8.32 0.38
N ARG A 34 -3.76 8.50 -0.76
CA ARG A 34 -3.64 9.78 -1.44
C ARG A 34 -4.97 10.25 -2.04
N LEU A 35 -5.78 9.32 -2.56
CA LEU A 35 -7.14 9.63 -3.04
C LEU A 35 -8.06 10.09 -1.89
N ALA A 36 -7.90 9.50 -0.70
CA ALA A 36 -8.66 9.85 0.50
C ALA A 36 -8.03 10.98 1.33
N ARG A 37 -6.98 11.65 0.83
CA ARG A 37 -6.25 12.68 1.58
C ARG A 37 -7.18 13.84 1.94
N PRO A 38 -7.18 14.32 3.20
CA PRO A 38 -7.89 15.54 3.57
C PRO A 38 -7.43 16.74 2.74
N ALA A 39 -8.32 17.74 2.61
CA ALA A 39 -8.02 18.98 1.92
C ALA A 39 -6.79 19.68 2.53
N ALA A 40 -6.05 20.44 1.73
CA ALA A 40 -4.81 21.09 2.17
C ALA A 40 -5.07 22.06 3.32
N GLU A 41 -6.24 22.72 3.33
CA GLU A 41 -6.70 23.60 4.39
C GLU A 41 -6.87 22.83 5.71
N THR A 42 -7.43 21.63 5.68
CA THR A 42 -7.55 20.76 6.86
C THR A 42 -6.18 20.29 7.36
N VAL A 43 -5.23 20.03 6.46
CA VAL A 43 -3.85 19.68 6.86
C VAL A 43 -3.15 20.89 7.50
N ALA A 44 -3.46 22.12 7.09
CA ALA A 44 -2.89 23.32 7.69
C ALA A 44 -3.35 23.57 9.14
N GLU A 45 -4.41 22.89 9.60
CA GLU A 45 -4.91 22.98 10.97
C GLU A 45 -4.16 22.07 11.96
N VAL A 46 -3.38 21.09 11.49
CA VAL A 46 -2.55 20.29 12.39
C VAL A 46 -1.30 21.07 12.83
N PRO A 47 -0.67 20.73 13.98
CA PRO A 47 0.54 21.42 14.41
C PRO A 47 1.63 21.41 13.32
N PRO A 48 2.42 22.49 13.15
CA PRO A 48 3.30 22.66 11.99
C PRO A 48 4.25 21.49 11.73
N ALA A 49 4.86 20.94 12.77
CA ALA A 49 5.76 19.78 12.65
C ALA A 49 5.08 18.54 12.04
N TRP A 50 3.78 18.36 12.29
CA TRP A 50 3.00 17.29 11.68
C TRP A 50 2.64 17.60 10.22
N ALA A 51 2.29 18.85 9.90
CA ALA A 51 2.04 19.26 8.52
C ALA A 51 3.28 19.06 7.64
N ASP A 52 4.45 19.45 8.13
CA ASP A 52 5.74 19.25 7.47
C ASP A 52 6.04 17.76 7.27
N TRP A 53 5.82 16.95 8.32
CA TRP A 53 6.01 15.50 8.24
C TRP A 53 5.06 14.83 7.22
N ILE A 54 3.80 15.26 7.13
CA ILE A 54 2.84 14.75 6.14
C ILE A 54 3.31 15.07 4.72
N ALA A 55 3.76 16.30 4.47
CA ALA A 55 4.26 16.72 3.15
C ALA A 55 5.51 15.94 2.73
N ASP A 56 6.48 15.81 3.64
CA ASP A 56 7.72 15.05 3.40
C ASP A 56 7.46 13.55 3.19
N LEU A 57 6.52 12.95 3.94
CA LEU A 57 6.10 11.57 3.71
C LEU A 57 5.47 11.41 2.31
N ASP A 58 4.60 12.33 1.93
CA ASP A 58 3.90 12.30 0.65
C ASP A 58 4.88 12.39 -0.54
N ASP A 59 5.89 13.25 -0.45
CA ASP A 59 6.94 13.39 -1.46
C ASP A 59 7.79 12.12 -1.58
N ARG A 60 8.24 11.55 -0.47
CA ARG A 60 9.02 10.29 -0.47
C ARG A 60 8.24 9.12 -1.06
N MET A 61 6.98 8.97 -0.66
CA MET A 61 6.12 7.90 -1.16
C MET A 61 5.80 8.11 -2.65
N THR A 62 5.52 9.34 -3.09
CA THR A 62 5.35 9.67 -4.51
C THR A 62 6.60 9.32 -5.32
N GLY A 63 7.80 9.62 -4.79
CA GLY A 63 9.07 9.30 -5.44
C GLY A 63 9.39 7.80 -5.50
N THR A 64 8.87 7.02 -4.55
CA THR A 64 9.09 5.57 -4.46
C THR A 64 8.09 4.77 -5.29
N CYS A 65 6.83 5.24 -5.36
CA CYS A 65 5.70 4.49 -5.89
C CYS A 65 5.24 4.91 -7.29
N ARG A 66 5.96 5.84 -7.93
CA ARG A 66 5.78 6.22 -9.34
C ARG A 66 6.80 5.48 -10.20
#